data_AF-A0A1Y3NI39-F1
#
_entry.id   AF-A0A1Y3NI39-F1
#
_cell.length_a   1.000
_cell.length_b   1.000
_cell.length_c   1.000
_cell.angle_alpha   90.00
_cell.angle_beta   90.00
_cell.angle_gamma   90.00
#
_symmetry.space_group_name_H-M   'P 1'
#
loop_
_entity.id
_entity.type
_entity.pdbx_description
1 polymer ?
#
loop_
_entity_poly.entity_id
_entity_poly.type
_entity_poly.pdbx_seq_one_letter_code
_entity_poly.pdbx_strand_id
1 'polypeptide(L)'
;MGCGIVLFKSPLLPTTTIRKVASYVIRAGSMDHGKTTLEGSRPANVLYLHASLNLLGRCGLSNLLEIAVDNTKYMAELVKSYPQFEIISKPVTNIFLYRYIPSWLRKDNDQFEVRYPTSPNSKTIEVEEVSTLYSDTTQDQTLDLLSDLTDKEEGSIVEEETSLYTNEENEVIDYFTTELQAKQKREGKGFVSKTTVKTTKYPNYSKGVAVLRVVIANPLVTRENIKAVVEEQIKLSQELEEEYKMKNHSI
;
A
#
# COMPACT_ATOMS: atom_id res chain seq x y z
N MET A 1 5.87 17.16 -7.13
CA MET A 1 7.30 16.80 -6.96
C MET A 1 7.43 15.28 -6.91
N GLY A 2 8.47 14.72 -7.50
CA GLY A 2 8.73 13.28 -7.44
C GLY A 2 10.00 12.87 -8.20
N CYS A 3 10.61 11.77 -7.77
CA CYS A 3 11.70 11.11 -8.49
C CYS A 3 11.19 9.73 -8.93
N GLY A 4 10.90 9.58 -10.22
CA GLY A 4 10.56 8.29 -10.81
C GLY A 4 11.80 7.70 -11.49
N ILE A 5 12.05 6.42 -11.28
CA ILE A 5 13.16 5.69 -11.90
C ILE A 5 12.60 4.46 -12.60
N VAL A 6 13.07 4.22 -13.82
CA VAL A 6 12.81 2.98 -14.56
C VAL A 6 14.15 2.28 -14.73
N LEU A 7 14.25 1.06 -14.21
CA LEU A 7 15.45 0.23 -14.30
C LEU A 7 15.21 -0.87 -15.32
N PHE A 8 16.14 -1.04 -16.25
CA PHE A 8 16.08 -2.08 -17.28
C PHE A 8 17.15 -3.13 -17.01
N LYS A 9 16.79 -4.41 -17.14
CA LYS A 9 17.75 -5.52 -16.99
C LYS A 9 18.88 -5.43 -18.03
N SER A 10 18.58 -4.99 -19.24
CA SER A 10 19.56 -4.75 -20.30
C SER A 10 19.69 -3.26 -20.60
N PRO A 11 20.91 -2.71 -20.66
CA PRO A 11 21.14 -1.30 -21.00
C PRO A 11 20.79 -0.97 -22.45
N LEU A 12 20.61 -1.98 -23.30
CA LEU A 12 20.31 -1.79 -24.72
C LEU A 12 18.84 -1.46 -24.98
N LEU A 13 17.92 -1.92 -24.11
CA LEU A 13 16.47 -1.76 -24.33
C LEU A 13 16.03 -0.31 -24.51
N PRO A 14 16.43 0.66 -23.65
CA PRO A 14 16.04 2.05 -23.83
C PRO A 14 16.65 2.65 -25.11
N THR A 15 17.87 2.24 -25.46
CA THR A 15 18.61 2.78 -26.60
C THR A 15 18.08 2.33 -27.95
N THR A 16 17.45 1.15 -28.02
CA THR A 16 16.87 0.59 -29.26
C THR A 16 15.42 0.99 -29.44
N THR A 17 14.66 1.17 -28.35
CA THR A 17 13.23 1.53 -28.44
C THR A 17 13.00 3.04 -28.54
N ILE A 18 13.77 3.85 -27.80
CA ILE A 18 13.63 5.31 -27.80
C ILE A 18 14.97 5.91 -28.19
N ARG A 19 15.06 6.46 -29.41
CA ARG A 19 16.26 7.16 -29.86
C ARG A 19 15.90 8.47 -30.56
N LYS A 20 16.41 9.57 -30.02
CA LYS A 20 16.25 10.91 -30.60
C LYS A 20 17.59 11.45 -31.05
N VAL A 21 17.57 12.15 -32.17
CA VAL A 21 18.69 12.95 -32.67
C VAL A 21 18.14 14.29 -33.11
N ALA A 22 18.83 15.37 -32.75
CA ALA A 22 18.50 16.73 -33.18
C ALA A 22 19.79 17.44 -33.55
N SER A 23 19.78 18.19 -34.66
CA SER A 23 20.99 18.81 -35.24
C SER A 23 21.73 19.74 -34.28
N TYR A 24 21.04 20.32 -33.30
CA TYR A 24 21.60 21.34 -32.40
C TYR A 24 21.80 20.87 -30.94
N VAL A 25 20.91 20.03 -30.39
CA VAL A 25 20.89 19.71 -28.94
C VAL A 25 21.31 18.27 -28.64
N ILE A 26 20.83 17.28 -29.42
CA ILE A 26 21.08 15.84 -29.16
C ILE A 26 21.80 15.27 -30.37
N ARG A 27 23.12 15.48 -30.43
CA ARG A 27 23.93 15.04 -31.58
C ARG A 27 24.06 13.52 -31.58
N ALA A 28 24.16 12.91 -32.77
CA ALA A 28 24.16 11.45 -32.90
C ALA A 28 25.29 10.75 -32.09
N GLY A 29 26.45 11.40 -31.97
CA GLY A 29 27.60 10.87 -31.22
C GLY A 29 27.70 11.32 -29.75
N SER A 30 26.75 12.10 -29.23
CA SER A 30 26.87 12.59 -27.85
C SER A 30 26.49 11.52 -26.82
N MET A 31 27.06 11.63 -25.61
CA MET A 31 26.73 10.78 -24.45
C MET A 31 25.46 11.23 -23.73
N ASP A 32 24.64 12.08 -24.36
CA ASP A 32 23.46 12.67 -23.74
C ASP A 32 22.40 11.61 -23.46
N HIS A 33 22.02 11.45 -22.18
CA HIS A 33 20.90 10.59 -21.78
C HIS A 33 19.55 11.07 -22.33
N GLY A 34 19.46 12.33 -22.77
CA GLY A 34 18.29 12.90 -23.47
C GLY A 34 17.90 12.12 -24.72
N LYS A 35 18.83 11.39 -25.35
CA LYS A 35 18.57 10.62 -26.56
C LYS A 35 17.71 9.38 -26.32
N THR A 36 17.66 8.85 -25.10
CA THR A 36 16.95 7.62 -24.74
C THR A 36 15.72 7.84 -23.88
N THR A 37 15.14 9.04 -23.92
CA THR A 37 13.97 9.41 -23.12
C THR A 37 12.89 10.07 -23.98
N LEU A 38 11.63 9.84 -23.63
CA LEU A 38 10.49 10.48 -24.27
C LEU A 38 10.33 11.96 -23.87
N GLU A 39 10.74 12.30 -22.65
CA GLU A 39 10.74 13.68 -22.15
C GLU A 39 11.81 14.52 -22.87
N GLY A 40 11.54 15.82 -23.04
CA GLY A 40 12.50 16.80 -23.57
C GLY A 40 13.43 17.32 -22.48
N SER A 41 13.25 18.59 -22.09
CA SER A 41 13.94 19.16 -20.91
C SER A 41 13.48 18.47 -19.63
N ARG A 42 14.42 18.13 -18.74
CA ARG A 42 14.16 17.37 -17.52
C ARG A 42 14.79 18.08 -16.31
N PRO A 43 14.10 18.19 -15.17
CA PRO A 43 14.70 18.70 -13.96
C PRO A 43 15.73 17.71 -13.38
N ALA A 44 16.75 18.22 -12.69
CA ALA A 44 17.79 17.40 -12.06
C ALA A 44 17.33 16.73 -10.75
N ASN A 45 16.17 16.05 -10.75
CA ASN A 45 15.57 15.43 -9.56
C ASN A 45 16.45 14.33 -8.94
N VAL A 46 17.38 13.77 -9.71
CA VAL A 46 18.37 12.79 -9.22
C VAL A 46 19.24 13.35 -8.09
N LEU A 47 19.46 14.67 -8.04
CA LEU A 47 20.24 15.31 -6.99
C LEU A 47 19.63 15.10 -5.61
N TYR A 48 18.29 15.08 -5.51
CA TYR A 48 17.60 14.78 -4.25
C TYR A 48 17.85 13.34 -3.81
N LEU A 49 17.76 12.37 -4.72
CA LEU A 49 18.04 10.97 -4.41
C LEU A 49 19.50 10.75 -4.03
N HIS A 50 20.43 11.34 -4.80
CA HIS A 50 21.86 11.27 -4.53
C HIS A 50 22.18 11.85 -3.14
N ALA A 51 21.64 13.02 -2.81
CA ALA A 51 21.81 13.62 -1.50
C ALA A 51 21.24 12.72 -0.39
N SER A 52 20.01 12.20 -0.53
CA SER A 52 19.41 11.30 0.45
C SER A 52 20.24 10.04 0.69
N LEU A 53 20.77 9.41 -0.36
CA LEU A 53 21.62 8.23 -0.25
C LEU A 53 22.95 8.52 0.45
N ASN A 54 23.57 9.67 0.21
CA ASN A 54 24.85 10.03 0.83
C ASN A 54 24.70 10.55 2.27
N LEU A 55 23.62 11.29 2.56
CA LEU A 55 23.41 11.89 3.88
C LEU A 55 22.81 10.89 4.88
N LEU A 56 21.83 10.09 4.45
CA LEU A 56 21.14 9.14 5.34
C LEU A 56 21.76 7.74 5.25
N GLY A 57 22.36 7.40 4.10
CA GLY A 57 22.85 6.05 3.86
C GLY A 57 21.72 5.02 3.82
N ARG A 58 22.12 3.75 3.72
CA ARG A 58 21.19 2.61 3.79
C ARG A 58 20.48 2.56 5.14
N CYS A 59 21.22 2.72 6.24
CA CYS A 59 20.67 2.59 7.59
C CYS A 59 19.66 3.69 7.93
N GLY A 60 19.95 4.95 7.56
CA GLY A 60 19.02 6.05 7.80
C GLY A 60 17.73 5.90 7.01
N LEU A 61 17.80 5.48 5.75
CA LEU A 61 16.61 5.17 4.95
C LEU A 61 15.83 3.98 5.52
N SER A 62 16.50 2.92 5.98
CA SER A 62 15.86 1.77 6.65
C SER A 62 15.07 2.23 7.87
N ASN A 63 15.69 3.02 8.74
CA ASN A 63 15.06 3.52 9.95
C ASN A 63 13.82 4.38 9.64
N LEU A 64 13.85 5.23 8.60
CA LEU A 64 12.67 6.00 8.19
C LEU A 64 11.51 5.10 7.72
N LEU A 65 11.80 4.01 7.01
CA LEU A 65 10.79 3.04 6.58
C LEU A 65 10.27 2.21 7.75
N GLU A 66 11.13 1.80 8.67
CA GLU A 66 10.78 1.08 9.89
C GLU A 66 9.82 1.90 10.75
N ILE A 67 10.14 3.18 11.01
CA ILE A 67 9.26 4.10 11.74
C ILE A 67 7.87 4.17 11.09
N ALA A 68 7.80 4.28 9.77
CA ALA A 68 6.55 4.34 9.02
C ALA A 68 5.71 3.05 9.16
N VAL A 69 6.36 1.88 9.08
CA VAL A 69 5.72 0.57 9.26
C VAL A 69 5.25 0.39 10.71
N ASP A 70 6.08 0.73 11.69
CA ASP A 70 5.76 0.57 13.11
C ASP A 70 4.62 1.47 13.56
N ASN A 71 4.59 2.71 13.07
CA ASN A 71 3.45 3.60 13.29
C ASN A 71 2.15 3.04 12.68
N THR A 72 2.25 2.40 11.52
CA THR A 72 1.09 1.79 10.86
C THR A 72 0.59 0.58 11.62
N LYS A 73 1.49 -0.28 12.13
CA LYS A 73 1.15 -1.38 13.04
C LYS A 73 0.52 -0.87 14.32
N TYR A 74 1.09 0.19 14.91
CA TYR A 74 0.53 0.83 16.09
C TYR A 74 -0.91 1.31 15.86
N MET A 75 -1.17 1.96 14.72
CA MET A 75 -2.53 2.37 14.35
C MET A 75 -3.47 1.17 14.20
N ALA A 76 -3.00 0.07 13.60
CA ALA A 76 -3.81 -1.13 13.45
C ALA A 76 -4.21 -1.76 14.79
N GLU A 77 -3.27 -1.85 15.75
CA GLU A 77 -3.58 -2.33 17.11
C GLU A 77 -4.54 -1.39 17.84
N LEU A 78 -4.39 -0.07 17.66
CA LEU A 78 -5.34 0.90 18.22
C LEU A 78 -6.74 0.72 17.63
N VAL A 79 -6.86 0.66 16.30
CA VAL A 79 -8.15 0.46 15.61
C VAL A 79 -8.81 -0.86 15.99
N LYS A 80 -8.01 -1.92 16.18
CA LYS A 80 -8.51 -3.24 16.63
C LYS A 80 -9.24 -3.17 17.98
N SER A 81 -8.88 -2.23 18.86
CA SER A 81 -9.52 -2.07 20.17
C SER A 81 -10.93 -1.47 20.11
N TYR A 82 -11.36 -0.97 18.95
CA TYR A 82 -12.63 -0.29 18.77
C TYR A 82 -13.62 -1.12 17.95
N PRO A 83 -14.81 -1.46 18.50
CA PRO A 83 -15.80 -2.30 17.80
C PRO A 83 -16.44 -1.61 16.59
N GLN A 84 -16.35 -0.29 16.49
CA GLN A 84 -16.83 0.48 15.35
C GLN A 84 -15.97 0.35 14.09
N PHE A 85 -14.82 -0.34 14.15
CA PHE A 85 -13.96 -0.51 12.99
C PHE A 85 -13.73 -1.98 12.65
N GLU A 86 -13.76 -2.25 11.34
CA GLU A 86 -13.35 -3.54 10.80
C GLU A 86 -12.05 -3.39 10.04
N ILE A 87 -11.05 -4.20 10.40
CA ILE A 87 -9.79 -4.28 9.66
C ILE A 87 -9.98 -5.12 8.39
N ILE A 88 -9.68 -4.57 7.22
CA ILE A 88 -9.78 -5.31 5.95
C ILE A 88 -8.50 -6.05 5.62
N SER A 89 -7.34 -5.43 5.90
CA SER A 89 -6.05 -6.09 5.78
C SER A 89 -5.10 -5.66 6.90
N LYS A 90 -4.37 -6.62 7.46
CA LYS A 90 -3.27 -6.32 8.38
C LYS A 90 -2.16 -5.60 7.61
N PRO A 91 -1.51 -4.59 8.21
CA PRO A 91 -0.47 -3.82 7.53
C PRO A 91 0.81 -4.64 7.38
N VAL A 92 1.26 -4.85 6.14
CA VAL A 92 2.59 -5.41 5.82
C VAL A 92 3.61 -4.29 5.59
N THR A 93 3.14 -3.14 5.11
CA THR A 93 3.93 -1.93 4.84
C THR A 93 3.36 -0.76 5.65
N ASN A 94 3.65 0.47 5.26
CA ASN A 94 3.09 1.67 5.87
C ASN A 94 1.66 2.03 5.38
N ILE A 95 0.92 1.03 4.87
CA ILE A 95 -0.45 1.15 4.37
C ILE A 95 -1.36 0.28 5.22
N PHE A 96 -2.48 0.85 5.65
CA PHE A 96 -3.48 0.16 6.48
C PHE A 96 -4.90 0.45 6.00
N LEU A 97 -5.71 -0.61 5.91
CA LEU A 97 -7.08 -0.56 5.39
C LEU A 97 -8.07 -1.05 6.46
N TYR A 98 -9.02 -0.20 6.79
CA TYR A 98 -10.14 -0.51 7.69
C TYR A 98 -11.38 0.25 7.25
N ARG A 99 -12.54 -0.09 7.79
CA ARG A 99 -13.81 0.59 7.49
C ARG A 99 -14.65 0.77 8.74
N TYR A 100 -15.64 1.65 8.66
CA TYR A 100 -16.50 1.99 9.78
C TYR A 100 -17.78 1.15 9.77
N ILE A 101 -18.13 0.57 10.92
CA ILE A 101 -19.37 -0.19 11.11
C ILE A 101 -20.33 0.62 12.00
N PRO A 102 -21.52 0.99 11.48
CA PRO A 102 -22.51 1.70 12.27
C PRO A 102 -23.05 0.84 13.42
N SER A 103 -23.47 1.48 14.51
CA SER A 103 -23.78 0.82 15.79
C SER A 103 -24.73 -0.37 15.70
N TRP A 104 -25.77 -0.29 14.86
CA TRP A 104 -26.77 -1.35 14.68
C TRP A 104 -26.30 -2.52 13.80
N LEU A 105 -25.14 -2.42 13.13
CA LEU A 105 -24.53 -3.49 12.35
C LEU A 105 -23.29 -4.09 13.03
N ARG A 106 -22.94 -3.66 14.25
CA ARG A 106 -21.78 -4.21 14.96
C ARG A 106 -22.11 -5.63 15.42
N LYS A 107 -21.31 -6.59 14.96
CA LYS A 107 -21.38 -8.02 15.35
C LYS A 107 -20.18 -8.33 16.25
N ASP A 108 -20.31 -9.29 17.17
CA ASP A 108 -19.18 -9.77 17.99
C ASP A 108 -18.14 -10.39 17.06
N ASN A 109 -17.07 -9.65 16.82
CA ASN A 109 -16.09 -9.98 15.79
C ASN A 109 -14.88 -10.61 16.46
N ASP A 110 -14.70 -11.93 16.31
CA ASP A 110 -13.37 -12.52 16.44
C ASP A 110 -12.52 -11.97 15.29
N GLN A 111 -11.64 -11.03 15.61
CA GLN A 111 -10.73 -10.42 14.65
C GLN A 111 -9.73 -11.50 14.19
N PHE A 112 -10.13 -12.34 13.23
CA PHE A 112 -9.39 -13.53 12.79
C PHE A 112 -7.99 -13.21 12.21
N GLU A 113 -7.05 -14.13 12.46
CA GLU A 113 -5.72 -14.12 11.88
C GLU A 113 -5.74 -14.45 10.38
N VAL A 114 -5.42 -13.47 9.54
CA VAL A 114 -5.12 -13.73 8.13
C VAL A 114 -3.81 -14.52 8.03
N ARG A 115 -3.87 -15.72 7.46
CA ARG A 115 -2.68 -16.47 7.01
C ARG A 115 -2.23 -15.89 5.67
N TYR A 116 -0.99 -15.41 5.62
CA TYR A 116 -0.36 -15.02 4.37
C TYR A 116 0.23 -16.25 3.68
N PRO A 117 0.21 -16.34 2.34
CA PRO A 117 1.09 -17.28 1.65
C PRO A 117 2.54 -16.88 1.96
N THR A 118 3.23 -17.71 2.74
CA THR A 118 4.67 -17.59 2.94
C THR A 118 5.35 -17.73 1.59
N SER A 119 6.10 -16.70 1.19
CA SER A 119 7.01 -16.80 0.05
C SER A 119 8.00 -17.95 0.32
N PRO A 120 8.21 -18.89 -0.61
CA PRO A 120 9.13 -20.01 -0.43
C PRO A 120 10.60 -19.60 -0.25
N ASN A 121 10.94 -18.30 -0.33
CA ASN A 121 12.30 -17.78 -0.18
C ASN A 121 12.51 -16.88 1.05
N SER A 122 11.79 -17.10 2.16
CA SER A 122 12.19 -16.58 3.47
C SER A 122 13.38 -17.36 4.03
N LYS A 123 14.54 -17.32 3.37
CA LYS A 123 15.81 -17.60 4.03
C LYS A 123 16.41 -16.27 4.47
N THR A 124 16.57 -16.13 5.78
CA THR A 124 17.40 -15.10 6.41
C THR A 124 18.78 -15.17 5.77
N ILE A 125 19.15 -14.16 4.98
CA ILE A 125 20.52 -14.03 4.47
C ILE A 125 21.33 -13.43 5.62
N GLU A 126 22.16 -14.25 6.25
CA GLU A 126 23.18 -13.78 7.19
C GLU A 126 24.17 -12.87 6.45
N VAL A 127 24.58 -11.78 7.11
CA VAL A 127 25.18 -10.58 6.51
C VAL A 127 26.67 -10.75 6.15
N GLU A 128 27.25 -11.94 6.24
CA GLU A 128 28.72 -12.10 6.09
C GLU A 128 29.24 -12.40 4.67
N GLU A 129 28.42 -12.74 3.68
CA GLU A 129 28.92 -13.14 2.34
C GLU A 129 28.86 -12.05 1.25
N VAL A 130 28.79 -10.77 1.60
CA VAL A 130 28.80 -9.68 0.59
C VAL A 130 30.24 -9.22 0.25
N SER A 131 31.26 -9.76 0.94
CA SER A 131 32.65 -9.28 0.83
C SER A 131 33.51 -9.97 -0.26
N THR A 132 33.05 -11.02 -0.94
CA THR A 132 33.92 -11.83 -1.82
C THR A 132 33.52 -11.87 -3.30
N LEU A 133 32.55 -11.08 -3.74
CA LEU A 133 32.02 -11.14 -5.11
C LEU A 133 32.72 -10.23 -6.15
N TYR A 134 33.92 -9.72 -5.84
CA TYR A 134 34.80 -9.11 -6.86
C TYR A 134 36.04 -9.97 -7.07
N SER A 135 35.85 -11.10 -7.77
CA SER A 135 36.92 -11.71 -8.57
C SER A 135 36.32 -12.53 -9.71
N ASP A 136 36.61 -12.07 -10.92
CA ASP A 136 36.63 -12.77 -12.21
C ASP A 136 36.18 -14.24 -12.24
N THR A 137 35.13 -14.57 -13.01
CA THR A 137 35.26 -15.48 -14.17
C THR A 137 34.01 -15.54 -15.05
N THR A 138 34.31 -15.80 -16.32
CA THR A 138 33.49 -15.98 -17.51
C THR A 138 32.73 -17.31 -17.53
N GLN A 139 31.76 -17.41 -18.48
CA GLN A 139 31.05 -18.59 -19.00
C GLN A 139 29.71 -18.98 -18.34
N ASP A 140 28.63 -18.51 -18.99
CA ASP A 140 27.72 -19.34 -19.80
C ASP A 140 27.35 -20.73 -19.24
N GLN A 141 26.22 -20.83 -18.52
CA GLN A 141 25.29 -21.98 -18.45
C GLN A 141 24.29 -21.80 -17.29
N THR A 142 23.17 -21.12 -17.55
CA THR A 142 21.93 -21.31 -16.76
C THR A 142 20.72 -21.14 -17.69
N LEU A 143 20.52 -22.15 -18.53
CA LEU A 143 19.27 -22.42 -19.23
C LEU A 143 18.99 -23.90 -18.94
N ASP A 144 18.27 -24.20 -17.85
CA ASP A 144 17.59 -25.50 -17.60
C ASP A 144 17.04 -25.61 -16.16
N LEU A 145 16.24 -24.63 -15.71
CA LEU A 145 15.46 -24.76 -14.47
C LEU A 145 14.07 -24.10 -14.61
N LEU A 146 13.39 -24.34 -15.73
CA LEU A 146 12.05 -23.79 -16.01
C LEU A 146 11.11 -24.78 -16.72
N SER A 147 11.21 -26.06 -16.38
CA SER A 147 10.22 -27.08 -16.74
C SER A 147 9.97 -27.97 -15.53
N ASP A 148 8.93 -27.67 -14.75
CA ASP A 148 8.17 -28.64 -13.92
C ASP A 148 7.15 -27.91 -13.03
N LEU A 149 6.25 -27.18 -13.67
CA LEU A 149 5.00 -26.73 -13.05
C LEU A 149 3.85 -27.12 -13.98
N THR A 150 3.58 -28.43 -14.05
CA THR A 150 2.31 -28.95 -14.54
C THR A 150 1.37 -29.10 -13.37
N ASP A 151 0.30 -28.31 -13.36
CA ASP A 151 -0.77 -28.29 -12.39
C ASP A 151 -1.43 -29.68 -12.26
N LYS A 152 -1.32 -30.27 -11.07
CA LYS A 152 -2.24 -31.31 -10.62
C LYS A 152 -3.36 -30.64 -9.84
N GLU A 153 -4.56 -30.65 -10.44
CA GLU A 153 -5.81 -30.35 -9.75
C GLU A 153 -6.01 -31.35 -8.60
N GLU A 154 -5.78 -30.90 -7.37
CA GLU A 154 -6.35 -31.54 -6.19
C GLU A 154 -7.56 -30.73 -5.75
N GLY A 155 -8.73 -31.38 -5.85
CA GLY A 155 -10.01 -30.81 -5.47
C GLY A 155 -10.02 -30.40 -4.00
N SER A 156 -10.00 -29.10 -3.76
CA SER A 156 -10.32 -28.52 -2.46
C SER A 156 -11.82 -28.29 -2.37
N ILE A 157 -12.44 -28.96 -1.40
CA ILE A 157 -13.78 -28.69 -0.90
C ILE A 157 -13.94 -27.18 -0.72
N VAL A 158 -14.83 -26.57 -1.50
CA VAL A 158 -15.17 -25.15 -1.36
C VAL A 158 -16.01 -25.05 -0.08
N GLU A 159 -15.36 -24.81 1.06
CA GLU A 159 -16.05 -24.25 2.21
C GLU A 159 -16.65 -22.92 1.73
N GLU A 160 -17.97 -22.80 1.75
CA GLU A 160 -18.66 -21.52 1.58
C GLU A 160 -18.15 -20.58 2.67
N GLU A 161 -17.11 -19.80 2.37
CA GLU A 161 -16.64 -18.70 3.20
C GLU A 161 -17.80 -17.71 3.33
N THR A 162 -18.57 -17.88 4.41
CA THR A 162 -19.73 -17.08 4.72
C THR A 162 -19.25 -15.69 5.08
N SER A 163 -19.53 -14.72 4.20
CA SER A 163 -19.24 -13.31 4.44
C SER A 163 -19.93 -12.84 5.71
N LEU A 164 -19.19 -12.14 6.58
CA LEU A 164 -19.73 -11.64 7.86
C LEU A 164 -20.93 -10.70 7.69
N TYR A 165 -20.96 -9.98 6.56
CA TYR A 165 -22.01 -9.03 6.22
C TYR A 165 -22.65 -9.39 4.89
N THR A 166 -23.97 -9.26 4.79
CA THR A 166 -24.70 -9.41 3.52
C THR A 166 -24.35 -8.28 2.55
N ASN A 167 -24.78 -8.39 1.30
CA ASN A 167 -24.54 -7.35 0.31
C ASN A 167 -25.23 -6.03 0.70
N GLU A 168 -26.43 -6.10 1.25
CA GLU A 168 -27.21 -4.95 1.72
C GLU A 168 -26.54 -4.31 2.96
N GLU A 169 -26.06 -5.12 3.90
CA GLU A 169 -25.29 -4.62 5.06
C GLU A 169 -24.00 -3.94 4.61
N ASN A 170 -23.28 -4.51 3.63
CA ASN A 170 -22.08 -3.90 3.05
C ASN A 170 -22.40 -2.57 2.35
N GLU A 171 -23.57 -2.42 1.71
CA GLU A 171 -23.97 -1.15 1.08
C GLU A 171 -24.15 -0.05 2.13
N VAL A 172 -24.77 -0.38 3.27
CA VAL A 172 -24.91 0.55 4.39
C VAL A 172 -23.55 0.89 4.98
N ILE A 173 -22.68 -0.10 5.21
CA ILE A 173 -21.31 0.12 5.73
C ILE A 173 -20.49 1.01 4.79
N ASP A 174 -20.61 0.80 3.48
CA ASP A 174 -19.92 1.61 2.47
C ASP A 174 -20.37 3.07 2.50
N TYR A 175 -21.68 3.30 2.65
CA TYR A 175 -22.26 4.63 2.80
C TYR A 175 -21.67 5.33 4.03
N PHE A 176 -21.73 4.72 5.21
CA PHE A 176 -21.21 5.33 6.44
C PHE A 176 -19.70 5.53 6.41
N THR A 177 -18.94 4.61 5.82
CA THR A 177 -17.49 4.77 5.66
C THR A 177 -17.15 5.94 4.73
N THR A 178 -17.93 6.12 3.66
CA THR A 178 -17.76 7.22 2.71
C THR A 178 -18.12 8.56 3.34
N GLU A 179 -19.25 8.62 4.06
CA GLU A 179 -19.70 9.84 4.73
C GLU A 179 -18.77 10.22 5.89
N LEU A 180 -18.26 9.25 6.66
CA LEU A 180 -17.25 9.50 7.68
C LEU A 180 -16.00 10.16 7.08
N GLN A 181 -15.51 9.63 5.95
CA GLN A 181 -14.35 10.22 5.28
C GLN A 181 -14.64 11.63 4.76
N ALA A 182 -15.83 11.86 4.20
CA ALA A 182 -16.25 13.17 3.72
C ALA A 182 -16.35 14.19 4.87
N LYS A 183 -16.92 13.79 6.01
CA LYS A 183 -17.03 14.60 7.22
C LYS A 183 -15.65 14.92 7.80
N GLN A 184 -14.76 13.92 7.92
CA GLN A 184 -13.38 14.14 8.35
C GLN A 184 -12.64 15.12 7.43
N LYS A 185 -12.82 15.01 6.11
CA LYS A 185 -12.20 15.96 5.16
C LYS A 185 -12.69 17.40 5.33
N ARG A 186 -13.95 17.60 5.72
CA ARG A 186 -14.59 18.92 5.83
C ARG A 186 -14.31 19.59 7.18
N GLU A 187 -14.36 18.81 8.26
CA GLU A 187 -14.42 19.29 9.64
C GLU A 187 -13.22 18.85 10.49
N GLY A 188 -12.51 17.79 10.06
CA GLY A 188 -11.39 17.22 10.79
C GLY A 188 -10.09 18.00 10.64
N LYS A 189 -9.17 17.77 11.59
CA LYS A 189 -7.79 18.23 11.55
C LYS A 189 -6.88 17.22 10.85
N GLY A 190 -7.28 15.96 10.82
CA GLY A 190 -6.59 14.88 10.11
C GLY A 190 -7.17 14.63 8.72
N PHE A 191 -6.45 13.85 7.92
CA PHE A 191 -6.95 13.36 6.64
C PHE A 191 -6.59 11.89 6.45
N VAL A 192 -7.62 11.06 6.27
CA VAL A 192 -7.49 9.68 5.80
C VAL A 192 -8.23 9.56 4.47
N SER A 193 -7.58 8.93 3.49
CA SER A 193 -8.19 8.75 2.17
C SER A 193 -9.22 7.62 2.18
N LYS A 194 -10.13 7.59 1.21
CA LYS A 194 -11.07 6.47 1.00
C LYS A 194 -10.90 5.87 -0.38
N THR A 195 -10.81 4.55 -0.44
CA THR A 195 -10.75 3.77 -1.69
C THR A 195 -11.73 2.60 -1.63
N THR A 196 -11.93 1.91 -2.74
CA THR A 196 -12.79 0.73 -2.83
C THR A 196 -11.91 -0.47 -3.18
N VAL A 197 -12.01 -1.55 -2.41
CA VAL A 197 -11.17 -2.75 -2.60
C VAL A 197 -12.03 -3.99 -2.74
N LYS A 198 -11.66 -4.88 -3.65
CA LYS A 198 -12.13 -6.26 -3.66
C LYS A 198 -11.29 -7.06 -2.67
N THR A 199 -11.95 -7.84 -1.83
CA THR A 199 -11.31 -8.60 -0.75
C THR A 199 -11.92 -9.98 -0.67
N THR A 200 -11.13 -10.96 -0.26
CA THR A 200 -11.58 -12.33 0.00
C THR A 200 -12.57 -12.39 1.17
N LYS A 201 -12.64 -11.37 2.04
CA LYS A 201 -13.66 -11.29 3.10
C LYS A 201 -15.10 -11.17 2.59
N TYR A 202 -15.27 -10.62 1.38
CA TYR A 202 -16.57 -10.34 0.77
C TYR A 202 -16.56 -10.75 -0.72
N PRO A 203 -16.38 -12.05 -1.03
CA PRO A 203 -16.18 -12.53 -2.40
C PRO A 203 -17.42 -12.29 -3.27
N ASN A 204 -18.61 -12.37 -2.67
CA ASN A 204 -19.90 -12.19 -3.34
C ASN A 204 -20.28 -10.72 -3.55
N TYR A 205 -19.47 -9.78 -3.05
CA TYR A 205 -19.72 -8.35 -3.17
C TYR A 205 -18.94 -7.74 -4.33
N SER A 206 -19.51 -7.86 -5.54
CA SER A 206 -18.82 -7.59 -6.80
C SER A 206 -18.31 -6.15 -6.99
N LYS A 207 -18.93 -5.16 -6.34
CA LYS A 207 -18.51 -3.75 -6.35
C LYS A 207 -17.26 -3.46 -5.51
N GLY A 208 -16.92 -4.36 -4.58
CA GLY A 208 -15.88 -4.13 -3.57
C GLY A 208 -16.38 -3.23 -2.43
N VAL A 209 -15.66 -3.28 -1.31
CA VAL A 209 -16.02 -2.55 -0.08
C VAL A 209 -15.27 -1.22 0.00
N ALA A 210 -15.94 -0.18 0.47
CA ALA A 210 -15.34 1.11 0.76
C ALA A 210 -14.50 1.01 2.04
N VAL A 211 -13.26 1.51 1.97
CA VAL A 211 -12.30 1.44 3.07
C VAL A 211 -11.58 2.77 3.24
N LEU A 212 -11.30 3.11 4.49
CA LEU A 212 -10.34 4.12 4.87
C LEU A 212 -8.93 3.56 4.62
N ARG A 213 -8.18 4.26 3.76
CA ARG A 213 -6.80 3.93 3.41
C ARG A 213 -5.86 4.94 4.06
N VAL A 214 -5.15 4.46 5.07
CA VAL A 214 -4.08 5.19 5.74
C VAL A 214 -2.76 4.90 5.04
N VAL A 215 -1.94 5.94 4.88
CA VAL A 215 -0.54 5.84 4.46
C VAL A 215 0.29 6.70 5.39
N ILE A 216 1.11 6.10 6.24
CA ILE A 216 1.99 6.84 7.16
C ILE A 216 3.38 6.89 6.54
N ALA A 217 3.72 8.00 5.89
CA ALA A 217 5.04 8.18 5.28
C ALA A 217 5.86 9.32 5.90
N ASN A 218 5.22 10.23 6.62
CA ASN A 218 5.89 11.35 7.25
C ASN A 218 6.56 10.87 8.57
N PRO A 219 7.89 10.93 8.69
CA PRO A 219 8.60 10.44 9.88
C PRO A 219 8.34 11.28 11.14
N LEU A 220 7.72 12.46 11.00
CA LEU A 220 7.34 13.31 12.12
C LEU A 220 5.97 12.94 12.72
N VAL A 221 5.27 11.96 12.15
CA VAL A 221 4.00 11.48 12.71
C VAL A 221 4.29 10.76 14.04
N THR A 222 3.72 11.28 15.12
CA THR A 222 3.82 10.66 16.44
C THR A 222 2.62 9.76 16.72
N ARG A 223 2.74 8.93 17.77
CA ARG A 223 1.64 8.08 18.23
C ARG A 223 0.43 8.91 18.71
N GLU A 224 0.68 10.10 19.26
CA GLU A 224 -0.36 11.05 19.65
C GLU A 224 -1.13 11.57 18.43
N ASN A 225 -0.44 11.85 17.31
CA ASN A 225 -1.13 12.20 16.07
C ASN A 225 -2.03 11.06 15.58
N ILE A 226 -1.54 9.82 15.65
CA ILE A 226 -2.29 8.62 15.25
C ILE A 226 -3.54 8.47 16.13
N LYS A 227 -3.39 8.56 17.45
CA LYS A 227 -4.52 8.53 18.39
C LYS A 227 -5.55 9.61 18.07
N ALA A 228 -5.10 10.85 17.90
CA ALA A 228 -5.98 11.97 17.60
C ALA A 228 -6.79 11.75 16.32
N VAL A 229 -6.20 11.15 15.28
CA VAL A 229 -6.93 10.81 14.05
C VAL A 229 -8.01 9.76 14.29
N VAL A 230 -7.70 8.70 15.06
CA VAL A 230 -8.68 7.65 15.38
C VAL A 230 -9.80 8.19 16.26
N GLU A 231 -9.46 8.93 17.32
CA GLU A 231 -10.44 9.56 18.22
C GLU A 231 -11.35 10.56 17.50
N GLU A 232 -10.79 11.34 16.58
CA GLU A 232 -11.55 12.23 15.70
C GLU A 232 -12.56 11.44 14.86
N GLN A 233 -12.15 10.35 14.22
CA GLN A 233 -13.06 9.51 13.44
C GLN A 233 -14.19 8.92 14.30
N ILE A 234 -13.89 8.52 15.53
CA ILE A 234 -14.89 8.00 16.47
C ILE A 234 -15.93 9.08 16.77
N LYS A 235 -15.47 10.28 17.13
CA LYS A 235 -16.36 11.41 17.41
C LYS A 235 -17.25 11.75 16.21
N LEU A 236 -16.63 11.94 15.03
CA LEU A 236 -17.36 12.28 13.81
C LEU A 236 -18.36 11.20 13.39
N SER A 237 -18.04 9.94 13.67
CA SER A 237 -18.94 8.82 13.36
C SER A 237 -20.17 8.77 14.27
N GLN A 238 -20.04 9.16 15.54
CA GLN A 238 -21.17 9.27 16.47
C GLN A 238 -22.12 10.38 16.02
N GLU A 239 -21.59 11.57 15.70
CA GLU A 239 -22.36 12.68 15.15
C GLU A 239 -23.08 12.28 13.85
N LEU A 240 -22.39 11.56 12.96
CA LEU A 240 -22.96 11.08 11.71
C LEU A 240 -24.15 10.13 11.92
N GLU A 241 -24.06 9.22 12.89
CA GLU A 241 -25.18 8.34 13.23
C GLU A 241 -26.36 9.10 13.84
N GLU A 242 -26.12 10.09 14.69
CA GLU A 242 -27.15 10.95 15.25
C GLU A 242 -27.88 11.74 14.16
N GLU A 243 -27.13 12.38 13.26
CA GLU A 243 -27.67 13.09 12.10
C GLU A 243 -28.54 12.17 11.22
N TYR A 244 -28.08 10.93 11.00
CA TYR A 244 -28.81 9.93 10.23
C TYR A 244 -30.12 9.52 10.92
N LYS A 245 -30.10 9.28 12.24
CA LYS A 245 -31.30 8.95 13.02
C LYS A 245 -32.32 10.08 12.96
N MET A 246 -31.89 11.34 13.13
CA MET A 246 -32.78 12.50 13.13
C MET A 246 -33.46 12.71 11.77
N LYS A 247 -32.73 12.53 10.65
CA LYS A 247 -33.30 12.63 9.31
C LYS A 247 -34.34 11.55 9.03
N ASN A 248 -34.13 10.33 9.52
CA ASN A 248 -35.02 9.20 9.26
C ASN A 248 -36.19 9.08 10.25
N HIS A 249 -36.14 9.72 11.42
CA HIS A 249 -37.26 9.79 12.38
C HIS A 249 -38.12 11.05 12.24
N SER A 250 -37.78 11.98 11.33
CA SER A 250 -38.55 13.21 11.07
C SER A 250 -39.60 13.05 9.94
N ILE A 251 -40.08 11.82 9.71
CA ILE A 251 -41.12 11.49 8.72
C ILE A 251 -42.27 10.78 9.42
#